data_AF-A0A5B7ZYF4-F1
#
_entry.id   AF-A0A5B7ZYF4-F1
#
_cell.length_a   1.000
_cell.length_b   1.000
_cell.length_c   1.000
_cell.angle_alpha   90.00
_cell.angle_beta   90.00
_cell.angle_gamma   90.00
#
_symmetry.space_group_name_H-M   'P 1'
#
loop_
_entity.id
_entity.type
_entity.pdbx_description
1 polymer ?
#
loop_
_entity_poly.entity_id
_entity_poly.type
_entity_poly.pdbx_seq_one_letter_code
_entity_poly.pdbx_strand_id
1 'polypeptide(L)'
;MPTIPVFGQASPQDSASLTAAVTTASKQYAQAMGPNTLLTNGPEYIDYKLPYMKGHQFFGDGSQQIGAVYFDGVLYKDVPLWYDIKLDQVVSQVVASPLKVRLVSEKITYFAFGEHTFTRIVTGSVADNSVPTGFYDLLVDGRARLLAKRVKVLHTKAGPNGIEGSFPEAVTYFLQQENRFYPVSSKNGVAKLLSDKKSELEAYARQHKLKFNKASRETSLAELVTYYNSVQGQLSQSK
;
A
#
# COMPACT_ATOMS: atom_id res chain seq x y z
N MET A 1 -3.65 59.45 -12.14
CA MET A 1 -4.64 58.37 -12.41
C MET A 1 -3.97 57.05 -12.07
N PRO A 2 -4.40 56.32 -11.01
CA PRO A 2 -3.80 55.04 -10.66
C PRO A 2 -4.45 53.91 -11.48
N THR A 3 -3.64 53.07 -12.10
CA THR A 3 -4.06 51.80 -12.73
C THR A 3 -4.04 50.70 -11.67
N ILE A 4 -5.21 50.14 -11.34
CA ILE A 4 -5.34 48.94 -10.52
C ILE A 4 -5.15 47.72 -11.42
N PRO A 5 -4.26 46.76 -11.11
CA PRO A 5 -4.25 45.49 -11.80
C PRO A 5 -5.40 44.62 -11.29
N VAL A 6 -6.30 44.22 -12.21
CA VAL A 6 -7.31 43.21 -11.96
C VAL A 6 -6.66 41.83 -12.13
N PHE A 7 -6.55 41.07 -11.04
CA PHE A 7 -6.27 39.65 -11.11
C PHE A 7 -7.59 38.92 -11.42
N GLY A 8 -7.72 38.37 -12.63
CA GLY A 8 -8.81 37.48 -12.98
C GLY A 8 -8.63 36.12 -12.29
N GLN A 9 -9.51 35.78 -11.35
CA GLN A 9 -9.59 34.43 -10.82
C GLN A 9 -10.29 33.52 -11.84
N ALA A 10 -9.68 32.37 -12.15
CA ALA A 10 -10.33 31.33 -12.92
C ALA A 10 -11.55 30.81 -12.15
N SER A 11 -12.70 30.79 -12.80
CA SER A 11 -13.99 30.45 -12.24
C SER A 11 -14.05 28.96 -11.86
N PRO A 12 -14.63 28.57 -10.71
CA PRO A 12 -14.79 27.16 -10.31
C PRO A 12 -15.55 26.29 -11.34
N GLN A 13 -16.39 26.91 -12.16
CA GLN A 13 -17.11 26.28 -13.27
C GLN A 13 -16.18 25.77 -14.38
N ASP A 14 -15.07 26.47 -14.65
CA ASP A 14 -14.11 26.09 -15.69
C ASP A 14 -13.31 24.85 -15.27
N SER A 15 -12.97 24.73 -13.98
CA SER A 15 -12.33 23.53 -13.44
C SER A 15 -13.29 22.33 -13.38
N ALA A 16 -14.56 22.57 -13.03
CA ALA A 16 -15.57 21.51 -12.98
C ALA A 16 -15.92 20.97 -14.38
N SER A 17 -16.03 21.85 -15.38
CA SER A 17 -16.28 21.47 -16.78
C SER A 17 -15.10 20.73 -17.42
N LEU A 18 -13.86 21.15 -17.13
CA LEU A 18 -12.66 20.43 -17.53
C LEU A 18 -12.60 19.02 -16.92
N THR A 19 -12.88 18.89 -15.63
CA THR A 19 -12.89 17.59 -14.94
C THR A 19 -13.96 16.66 -15.50
N ALA A 20 -15.16 17.20 -15.79
CA ALA A 20 -16.24 16.44 -16.42
C ALA A 20 -15.87 15.99 -17.86
N ALA A 21 -15.21 16.85 -18.63
CA ALA A 21 -14.74 16.52 -19.98
C ALA A 21 -13.68 15.41 -19.96
N VAL A 22 -12.68 15.52 -19.07
CA VAL A 22 -11.66 14.48 -18.87
C VAL A 22 -12.29 13.16 -18.44
N THR A 23 -13.21 13.17 -17.47
CA THR A 23 -13.90 11.97 -17.00
C THR A 23 -14.70 11.29 -18.12
N THR A 24 -15.37 12.10 -18.94
CA THR A 24 -16.17 11.60 -20.07
C THR A 24 -15.28 11.01 -21.16
N ALA A 25 -14.19 11.68 -21.52
CA ALA A 25 -13.22 11.19 -22.50
C ALA A 25 -12.55 9.89 -22.04
N SER A 26 -12.13 9.81 -20.77
CA SER A 26 -11.57 8.58 -20.19
C SER A 26 -12.58 7.43 -20.20
N LYS A 27 -13.86 7.70 -19.91
CA LYS A 27 -14.93 6.70 -19.96
C LYS A 27 -15.17 6.18 -21.37
N GLN A 28 -15.24 7.07 -22.37
CA GLN A 28 -15.42 6.69 -23.78
C GLN A 28 -14.22 5.90 -24.32
N TYR A 29 -13.00 6.31 -23.96
CA TYR A 29 -11.78 5.60 -24.33
C TYR A 29 -11.71 4.19 -23.70
N ALA A 30 -12.09 4.06 -22.42
CA ALA A 30 -12.18 2.77 -21.75
C ALA A 30 -13.26 1.85 -22.36
N GLN A 31 -14.37 2.41 -22.83
CA GLN A 31 -15.41 1.66 -23.54
C GLN A 31 -14.96 1.18 -24.93
N ALA A 32 -14.12 1.95 -25.62
CA ALA A 32 -13.62 1.61 -26.96
C ALA A 32 -12.49 0.56 -26.96
N MET A 33 -11.62 0.57 -25.94
CA MET A 33 -10.47 -0.34 -25.83
C MET A 33 -10.82 -1.70 -25.20
N GLY A 34 -12.03 -1.87 -24.67
CA GLY A 34 -12.41 -3.00 -23.82
C GLY A 34 -11.89 -2.87 -22.38
N PRO A 35 -12.50 -3.58 -21.41
CA PRO A 35 -12.07 -3.52 -20.03
C PRO A 35 -10.60 -4.00 -19.90
N ASN A 36 -9.76 -3.23 -19.20
CA ASN A 36 -8.41 -3.58 -18.74
C ASN A 36 -7.26 -3.63 -19.77
N THR A 37 -7.46 -3.22 -21.03
CA THR A 37 -6.38 -3.25 -22.05
C THR A 37 -5.22 -2.30 -21.73
N LEU A 38 -5.50 -1.14 -21.13
CA LEU A 38 -4.47 -0.18 -20.68
C LEU A 38 -3.75 -0.62 -19.42
N LEU A 39 -4.42 -1.40 -18.58
CA LEU A 39 -3.87 -1.95 -17.36
C LEU A 39 -2.86 -3.06 -17.69
N THR A 40 -3.17 -3.89 -18.69
CA THR A 40 -2.42 -5.11 -19.01
C THR A 40 -1.37 -4.95 -20.12
N ASN A 41 -0.92 -3.72 -20.39
CA ASN A 41 0.13 -3.43 -21.38
C ASN A 41 1.57 -3.56 -20.84
N GLY A 42 1.72 -4.06 -19.62
CA GLY A 42 3.01 -4.34 -19.04
C GLY A 42 3.70 -5.56 -19.67
N PRO A 43 5.00 -5.72 -19.44
CA PRO A 43 5.72 -6.90 -19.93
C PRO A 43 5.21 -8.18 -19.25
N GLU A 44 5.45 -9.31 -19.91
CA GLU A 44 5.08 -10.63 -19.41
C GLU A 44 5.68 -10.88 -18.02
N TYR A 45 4.88 -11.49 -17.15
CA TYR A 45 5.33 -11.98 -15.85
C TYR A 45 5.81 -13.42 -15.99
N ILE A 46 7.09 -13.63 -15.70
CA ILE A 46 7.73 -14.95 -15.75
C ILE A 46 7.84 -15.50 -14.33
N ASP A 47 7.21 -16.65 -14.08
CA ASP A 47 7.37 -17.36 -12.82
C ASP A 47 8.80 -17.94 -12.74
N TYR A 48 9.57 -17.45 -11.78
CA TYR A 48 10.96 -17.86 -11.56
C TYR A 48 11.10 -18.87 -10.43
N LYS A 49 9.99 -19.38 -9.87
CA LYS A 49 10.03 -20.43 -8.85
C LYS A 49 10.60 -21.72 -9.44
N LEU A 50 11.70 -22.18 -8.86
CA LEU A 50 12.32 -23.44 -9.25
C LEU A 50 11.62 -24.65 -8.58
N PRO A 51 11.64 -25.86 -9.18
CA PRO A 51 10.91 -27.02 -8.65
C PRO A 51 11.27 -27.43 -7.22
N TYR A 52 12.52 -27.21 -6.80
CA TYR A 52 13.01 -27.54 -5.46
C TYR A 52 12.60 -26.52 -4.38
N MET A 53 11.92 -25.44 -4.76
CA MET A 53 11.49 -24.37 -3.86
C MET A 53 10.17 -24.72 -3.17
N LYS A 54 10.18 -24.71 -1.83
CA LYS A 54 8.97 -24.80 -1.00
C LYS A 54 8.27 -23.44 -0.91
N GLY A 55 6.94 -23.44 -1.01
CA GLY A 55 6.11 -22.23 -1.00
C GLY A 55 6.03 -21.53 -2.36
N HIS A 56 5.83 -20.22 -2.34
CA HIS A 56 5.68 -19.35 -3.52
C HIS A 56 6.05 -17.91 -3.16
N GLN A 57 6.31 -17.09 -4.17
CA GLN A 57 6.71 -15.68 -4.09
C GLN A 57 5.56 -14.71 -3.76
N PHE A 58 4.31 -15.15 -4.00
CA PHE A 58 3.13 -14.30 -3.86
C PHE A 58 2.72 -14.04 -2.41
N PHE A 59 2.03 -12.93 -2.15
CA PHE A 59 1.37 -12.62 -0.89
C PHE A 59 0.24 -13.63 -0.59
N GLY A 60 -0.06 -13.83 0.70
CA GLY A 60 -1.10 -14.75 1.15
C GLY A 60 -0.79 -16.20 0.80
N ASP A 61 -1.81 -16.91 0.30
CA ASP A 61 -1.74 -18.31 -0.12
C ASP A 61 -1.26 -18.49 -1.57
N GLY A 62 -0.95 -17.37 -2.25
CA GLY A 62 -0.50 -17.34 -3.64
C GLY A 62 -1.57 -17.60 -4.68
N SER A 63 -2.84 -17.62 -4.26
CA SER A 63 -3.97 -17.63 -5.17
C SER A 63 -4.17 -16.28 -5.84
N GLN A 64 -4.92 -16.31 -6.95
CA GLN A 64 -5.43 -15.12 -7.60
C GLN A 64 -6.56 -14.55 -6.74
N GLN A 65 -6.59 -13.23 -6.57
CA GLN A 65 -7.71 -12.55 -5.92
C GLN A 65 -8.28 -11.47 -6.83
N ILE A 66 -9.60 -11.30 -6.79
CA ILE A 66 -10.25 -10.17 -7.44
C ILE A 66 -10.07 -8.94 -6.55
N GLY A 67 -9.56 -7.86 -7.14
CA GLY A 67 -9.25 -6.63 -6.45
C GLY A 67 -9.52 -5.39 -7.30
N ALA A 68 -8.96 -4.27 -6.87
CA ALA A 68 -9.03 -3.01 -7.59
C ALA A 68 -7.65 -2.39 -7.69
N VAL A 69 -7.35 -1.68 -8.79
CA VAL A 69 -6.07 -1.01 -9.00
C VAL A 69 -6.34 0.43 -9.41
N TYR A 70 -5.80 1.39 -8.66
CA TYR A 70 -5.75 2.77 -9.11
C TYR A 70 -4.46 2.99 -9.91
N PHE A 71 -4.64 2.98 -11.23
CA PHE A 71 -3.57 2.94 -12.22
C PHE A 71 -3.68 4.13 -13.16
N ASP A 72 -2.63 4.96 -13.24
CA ASP A 72 -2.53 6.08 -14.18
C ASP A 72 -3.74 7.04 -14.11
N GLY A 73 -4.20 7.34 -12.89
CA GLY A 73 -5.35 8.22 -12.65
C GLY A 73 -6.72 7.58 -12.81
N VAL A 74 -6.81 6.27 -13.09
CA VAL A 74 -8.07 5.55 -13.31
C VAL A 74 -8.19 4.39 -12.33
N LEU A 75 -9.37 4.26 -11.70
CA LEU A 75 -9.70 3.11 -10.86
C LEU A 75 -10.25 1.96 -11.71
N TYR A 76 -9.49 0.87 -11.80
CA TYR A 76 -9.93 -0.39 -12.38
C TYR A 76 -10.47 -1.28 -11.26
N LYS A 77 -11.71 -1.75 -11.39
CA LYS A 77 -12.37 -2.66 -10.45
C LYS A 77 -12.42 -4.07 -11.04
N ASP A 78 -12.66 -5.04 -10.16
CA ASP A 78 -12.83 -6.45 -10.51
C ASP A 78 -11.65 -7.02 -11.31
N VAL A 79 -10.44 -6.57 -10.94
CA VAL A 79 -9.20 -6.96 -11.61
C VAL A 79 -8.71 -8.26 -10.98
N PRO A 80 -8.44 -9.32 -11.76
CA PRO A 80 -7.75 -10.50 -11.26
C PRO A 80 -6.28 -10.18 -11.00
N LEU A 81 -5.85 -10.34 -9.74
CA LEU A 81 -4.53 -9.96 -9.28
C LEU A 81 -3.79 -11.13 -8.64
N TRP A 82 -2.47 -11.14 -8.82
CA TRP A 82 -1.50 -11.70 -7.88
C TRP A 82 -0.58 -10.59 -7.42
N TYR A 83 -0.01 -10.75 -6.24
CA TYR A 83 0.99 -9.81 -5.73
C TYR A 83 2.26 -10.55 -5.34
N ASP A 84 3.30 -10.42 -6.15
CA ASP A 84 4.62 -10.99 -5.90
C ASP A 84 5.37 -10.09 -4.90
N ILE A 85 5.37 -10.49 -3.62
CA ILE A 85 6.03 -9.73 -2.54
C ILE A 85 7.53 -9.98 -2.45
N LYS A 86 8.10 -10.86 -3.28
CA LYS A 86 9.55 -10.96 -3.43
C LYS A 86 10.01 -9.85 -4.38
N LEU A 87 9.39 -9.75 -5.57
CA LEU A 87 9.76 -8.74 -6.57
C LEU A 87 9.05 -7.39 -6.40
N ASP A 88 8.09 -7.28 -5.48
CA ASP A 88 7.24 -6.10 -5.29
C ASP A 88 6.45 -5.75 -6.56
N GLN A 89 5.88 -6.78 -7.20
CA GLN A 89 5.19 -6.68 -8.49
C GLN A 89 3.72 -7.07 -8.38
N VAL A 90 2.84 -6.19 -8.88
CA VAL A 90 1.43 -6.51 -9.07
C VAL A 90 1.28 -7.16 -10.45
N VAL A 91 0.68 -8.33 -10.47
CA VAL A 91 0.52 -9.14 -11.68
C VAL A 91 -0.96 -9.29 -11.97
N SER A 92 -1.33 -9.15 -13.23
CA SER A 92 -2.71 -9.40 -13.68
C SER A 92 -2.71 -10.31 -14.89
N GLN A 93 -3.86 -10.92 -15.16
CA GLN A 93 -4.08 -11.73 -16.34
C GLN A 93 -4.62 -10.86 -17.48
N VAL A 94 -4.08 -11.04 -18.69
CA VAL A 94 -4.62 -10.40 -19.90
C VAL A 94 -6.02 -10.94 -20.18
N VAL A 95 -6.95 -10.07 -20.52
CA VAL A 95 -8.35 -10.47 -20.78
C VAL A 95 -8.38 -11.50 -21.91
N ALA A 96 -9.14 -12.59 -21.68
CA ALA A 96 -9.27 -13.71 -22.61
C ALA A 96 -7.95 -14.39 -23.02
N SER A 97 -6.89 -14.27 -22.21
CA SER A 97 -5.59 -14.88 -22.46
C SER A 97 -5.01 -15.53 -21.19
N PRO A 98 -4.27 -16.64 -21.29
CA PRO A 98 -3.55 -17.21 -20.14
C PRO A 98 -2.32 -16.36 -19.74
N LEU A 99 -1.95 -15.37 -20.56
CA LEU A 99 -0.78 -14.53 -20.33
C LEU A 99 -0.93 -13.71 -19.05
N LYS A 100 0.09 -13.77 -18.19
CA LYS A 100 0.23 -12.90 -17.03
C LYS A 100 1.16 -11.76 -17.38
N VAL A 101 0.82 -10.55 -16.95
CA VAL A 101 1.62 -9.36 -17.15
C VAL A 101 1.89 -8.68 -15.82
N ARG A 102 3.09 -8.12 -15.67
CA ARG A 102 3.40 -7.26 -14.54
C ARG A 102 2.90 -5.85 -14.85
N LEU A 103 2.02 -5.34 -14.00
CA LEU A 103 1.55 -3.96 -14.10
C LEU A 103 2.75 -3.01 -13.89
N VAL A 104 2.76 -1.88 -14.59
CA VAL A 104 3.83 -0.87 -14.46
C VAL A 104 3.71 -0.22 -13.08
N SER A 105 4.59 -0.59 -12.14
CA SER A 105 4.51 -0.18 -10.74
C SER A 105 4.46 1.34 -10.56
N GLU A 106 5.17 2.10 -11.39
CA GLU A 106 5.21 3.57 -11.37
C GLU A 106 3.86 4.21 -11.61
N LYS A 107 2.96 3.52 -12.31
CA LYS A 107 1.60 3.98 -12.61
C LYS A 107 0.59 3.58 -11.53
N ILE A 108 0.95 2.67 -10.61
CA ILE A 108 0.08 2.25 -9.52
C ILE A 108 0.23 3.23 -8.35
N THR A 109 -0.88 3.84 -7.95
CA THR A 109 -0.93 4.60 -6.70
C THR A 109 -1.27 3.67 -5.53
N TYR A 110 -2.30 2.86 -5.69
CA TYR A 110 -2.67 1.82 -4.73
C TYR A 110 -3.41 0.68 -5.41
N PHE A 111 -3.51 -0.46 -4.74
CA PHE A 111 -4.38 -1.56 -5.13
C PHE A 111 -4.99 -2.25 -3.91
N ALA A 112 -6.21 -2.74 -4.07
CA ALA A 112 -6.89 -3.61 -3.12
C ALA A 112 -6.63 -5.07 -3.50
N PHE A 113 -6.32 -5.90 -2.50
CA PHE A 113 -6.07 -7.34 -2.64
C PHE A 113 -6.68 -8.06 -1.43
N GLY A 114 -7.88 -8.59 -1.62
CA GLY A 114 -8.71 -9.08 -0.50
C GLY A 114 -9.02 -7.94 0.47
N GLU A 115 -8.80 -8.17 1.76
CA GLU A 115 -8.98 -7.18 2.83
C GLU A 115 -7.83 -6.16 2.94
N HIS A 116 -6.80 -6.27 2.11
CA HIS A 116 -5.62 -5.43 2.16
C HIS A 116 -5.68 -4.31 1.13
N THR A 117 -5.23 -3.12 1.52
CA THR A 117 -4.98 -2.02 0.60
C THR A 117 -3.49 -1.69 0.60
N PHE A 118 -2.83 -1.95 -0.52
CA PHE A 118 -1.42 -1.67 -0.70
C PHE A 118 -1.24 -0.31 -1.38
N THR A 119 -0.55 0.62 -0.72
CA THR A 119 -0.21 1.94 -1.26
C THR A 119 1.24 1.96 -1.72
N ARG A 120 1.51 2.59 -2.87
CA ARG A 120 2.89 2.82 -3.33
C ARG A 120 3.50 3.99 -2.58
N ILE A 121 4.69 3.78 -2.03
CA ILE A 121 5.52 4.82 -1.42
C ILE A 121 6.78 4.96 -2.26
N VAL A 122 7.20 6.21 -2.50
CA VAL A 122 8.39 6.55 -3.28
C VAL A 122 9.42 7.22 -2.36
N THR A 123 10.64 6.70 -2.39
CA THR A 123 11.79 7.26 -1.68
C THR A 123 12.10 8.65 -2.24
N GLY A 124 12.26 9.66 -1.38
CA GLY A 124 12.81 10.96 -1.77
C GLY A 124 11.88 12.18 -1.72
N SER A 125 10.73 12.14 -1.04
CA SER A 125 9.93 13.36 -0.83
C SER A 125 10.35 14.19 0.39
N VAL A 126 11.10 13.64 1.36
CA VAL A 126 11.64 14.40 2.51
C VAL A 126 12.93 13.76 3.04
N ALA A 127 13.97 14.56 3.28
CA ALA A 127 15.21 14.16 3.93
C ALA A 127 14.96 13.66 5.38
N ASP A 128 15.78 12.69 5.79
CA ASP A 128 15.95 12.11 7.14
C ASP A 128 15.13 10.89 7.59
N ASN A 129 14.10 10.42 6.89
CA ASN A 129 13.40 9.17 7.26
C ASN A 129 12.79 8.45 6.05
N SER A 130 13.55 8.32 4.95
CA SER A 130 13.04 7.72 3.72
C SER A 130 12.97 6.20 3.83
N VAL A 131 11.79 5.64 3.57
CA VAL A 131 11.61 4.19 3.41
C VAL A 131 11.93 3.76 1.96
N PRO A 132 12.27 2.47 1.74
CA PRO A 132 12.43 1.94 0.40
C PRO A 132 11.19 2.19 -0.47
N THR A 133 11.40 2.48 -1.74
CA THR A 133 10.30 2.60 -2.70
C THR A 133 9.62 1.24 -2.83
N GLY A 134 8.30 1.24 -2.84
CA GLY A 134 7.55 0.00 -3.03
C GLY A 134 6.13 0.07 -2.52
N PHE A 135 5.47 -1.09 -2.49
CA PHE A 135 4.10 -1.21 -1.97
C PHE A 135 4.09 -1.55 -0.48
N TYR A 136 3.20 -0.90 0.25
CA TYR A 136 3.03 -1.02 1.70
C TYR A 136 1.56 -1.27 2.01
N ASP A 137 1.30 -2.28 2.84
CA ASP A 137 -0.03 -2.62 3.34
C ASP A 137 -0.49 -1.56 4.34
N LEU A 138 -1.60 -0.87 4.05
CA LEU A 138 -2.18 0.15 4.92
C LEU A 138 -3.07 -0.53 5.96
N LEU A 139 -2.52 -0.73 7.15
CA LEU A 139 -3.19 -1.41 8.26
C LEU A 139 -4.15 -0.50 9.04
N VAL A 140 -3.75 0.76 9.22
CA VAL A 140 -4.56 1.79 9.89
C VAL A 140 -4.37 3.09 9.15
N ASP A 141 -5.47 3.75 8.81
CA ASP A 141 -5.46 5.08 8.23
C ASP A 141 -5.96 6.13 9.24
N GLY A 142 -5.53 7.37 9.05
CA GLY A 142 -5.84 8.48 9.96
C GLY A 142 -4.67 9.45 10.12
N ARG A 143 -4.68 10.22 11.21
CA ARG A 143 -3.62 11.21 11.49
C ARG A 143 -2.26 10.56 11.65
N ALA A 144 -2.21 9.43 12.37
CA ALA A 144 -1.09 8.50 12.33
C ALA A 144 -1.50 7.28 11.49
N ARG A 145 -0.70 6.93 10.49
CA ARG A 145 -0.95 5.77 9.64
C ARG A 145 -0.02 4.64 10.02
N LEU A 146 -0.55 3.43 10.09
CA LEU A 146 0.25 2.23 10.30
C LEU A 146 0.37 1.47 8.98
N LEU A 147 1.60 1.20 8.58
CA LEU A 147 1.93 0.54 7.33
C LEU A 147 2.75 -0.72 7.60
N ALA A 148 2.59 -1.76 6.79
CA ALA A 148 3.44 -2.95 6.81
C ALA A 148 4.12 -3.15 5.46
N LYS A 149 5.46 -3.27 5.47
CA LYS A 149 6.23 -3.78 4.33
C LYS A 149 6.40 -5.27 4.49
N ARG A 150 5.78 -6.04 3.60
CA ARG A 150 5.83 -7.50 3.57
C ARG A 150 6.76 -7.91 2.42
N VAL A 151 7.74 -8.76 2.70
CA VAL A 151 8.73 -9.20 1.71
C VAL A 151 8.97 -10.69 1.88
N LYS A 152 8.96 -11.43 0.77
CA LYS A 152 9.49 -12.80 0.73
C LYS A 152 10.95 -12.79 0.29
N VAL A 153 11.79 -13.49 1.04
CA VAL A 153 13.21 -13.62 0.72
C VAL A 153 13.46 -15.01 0.17
N LEU A 154 14.29 -15.13 -0.86
CA LEU A 154 14.73 -16.43 -1.37
C LEU A 154 15.78 -17.00 -0.41
N HIS A 155 15.50 -18.14 0.19
CA HIS A 155 16.46 -18.84 1.04
C HIS A 155 16.78 -20.20 0.42
N THR A 156 18.05 -20.47 0.14
CA THR A 156 18.52 -21.73 -0.46
C THR A 156 19.63 -22.34 0.38
N LYS A 157 19.62 -23.66 0.56
CA LYS A 157 20.65 -24.41 1.28
C LYS A 157 20.92 -25.75 0.61
N ALA A 158 22.14 -26.25 0.74
CA ALA A 158 22.43 -27.64 0.43
C ALA A 158 21.83 -28.54 1.53
N GLY A 159 21.11 -29.57 1.13
CA GLY A 159 20.55 -30.61 2.00
C GLY A 159 21.01 -32.00 1.55
N PRO A 160 20.65 -33.05 2.31
CA PRO A 160 21.07 -34.43 2.03
C PRO A 160 20.63 -34.94 0.65
N ASN A 161 19.53 -34.40 0.11
CA ASN A 161 18.93 -34.81 -1.16
C ASN A 161 19.10 -33.77 -2.28
N GLY A 162 20.09 -32.86 -2.15
CA GLY A 162 20.33 -31.78 -3.11
C GLY A 162 19.99 -30.39 -2.56
N ILE A 163 19.75 -29.44 -3.46
CA ILE A 163 19.43 -28.05 -3.08
C ILE A 163 17.98 -27.97 -2.60
N GLU A 164 17.78 -27.40 -1.42
CA GLU A 164 16.47 -27.05 -0.88
C GLU A 164 16.32 -25.53 -0.88
N GLY A 165 15.13 -25.02 -1.19
CA GLY A 165 14.84 -23.61 -1.03
C GLY A 165 13.46 -23.32 -0.47
N SER A 166 13.28 -22.10 0.05
CA SER A 166 12.02 -21.61 0.60
C SER A 166 11.86 -20.10 0.39
N PHE A 167 10.63 -19.62 0.56
CA PHE A 167 10.27 -18.21 0.56
C PHE A 167 9.79 -17.75 1.95
N PRO A 168 10.66 -17.65 2.97
CA PRO A 168 10.28 -17.03 4.24
C PRO A 168 9.79 -15.60 4.04
N GLU A 169 8.67 -15.28 4.68
CA GLU A 169 8.14 -13.92 4.73
C GLU A 169 8.68 -13.15 5.93
N ALA A 170 9.10 -11.92 5.69
CA ALA A 170 9.49 -10.93 6.68
C ALA A 170 8.56 -9.72 6.59
N VAL A 171 8.16 -9.19 7.75
CA VAL A 171 7.27 -8.04 7.86
C VAL A 171 7.92 -6.96 8.72
N THR A 172 7.99 -5.74 8.19
CA THR A 172 8.44 -4.55 8.92
C THR A 172 7.30 -3.55 8.99
N TYR A 173 7.00 -3.06 10.19
CA TYR A 173 5.94 -2.07 10.39
C TYR A 173 6.53 -0.67 10.46
N PHE A 174 5.80 0.29 9.90
CA PHE A 174 6.17 1.70 9.88
C PHE A 174 5.00 2.52 10.39
N LEU A 175 5.30 3.46 11.28
CA LEU A 175 4.39 4.51 11.65
C LEU A 175 4.68 5.72 10.76
N GLN A 176 3.68 6.15 9.99
CA GLN A 176 3.75 7.40 9.25
C GLN A 176 3.06 8.49 10.05
N GLN A 177 3.79 9.57 10.28
CA GLN A 177 3.27 10.80 10.87
C GLN A 177 3.75 11.97 10.00
N GLU A 178 2.80 12.79 9.56
CA GLU A 178 3.05 13.79 8.52
C GLU A 178 3.67 13.12 7.28
N ASN A 179 4.86 13.56 6.86
CA ASN A 179 5.58 13.00 5.72
C ASN A 179 6.81 12.17 6.11
N ARG A 180 6.88 11.69 7.36
CA ARG A 180 8.00 10.89 7.87
C ARG A 180 7.56 9.49 8.27
N PHE A 181 8.43 8.52 8.02
CA PHE A 181 8.18 7.11 8.28
C PHE A 181 9.16 6.58 9.32
N TYR A 182 8.63 5.95 10.37
CA TYR A 182 9.43 5.46 11.46
C TYR A 182 9.23 3.95 11.64
N PRO A 183 10.29 3.13 11.59
CA PRO A 183 10.15 1.70 11.85
C PRO A 183 9.70 1.47 13.30
N VAL A 184 8.67 0.65 13.47
CA VAL A 184 8.10 0.34 14.79
C VAL A 184 7.90 -1.16 14.95
N SER A 185 8.18 -1.65 16.15
CA SER A 185 8.02 -3.07 16.48
C SER A 185 7.50 -3.30 17.90
N SER A 186 7.29 -2.23 18.67
CA SER A 186 6.96 -2.28 20.08
C SER A 186 6.08 -1.11 20.50
N LYS A 187 5.35 -1.31 21.61
CA LYS A 187 4.62 -0.26 22.34
C LYS A 187 5.46 0.99 22.57
N ASN A 188 6.68 0.81 23.07
CA ASN A 188 7.55 1.93 23.44
C ASN A 188 7.98 2.73 22.20
N GLY A 189 8.18 2.06 21.06
CA GLY A 189 8.44 2.75 19.78
C GLY A 189 7.27 3.63 19.36
N VAL A 190 6.05 3.08 19.38
CA VAL A 190 4.83 3.84 19.04
C VAL A 190 4.60 5.00 20.00
N ALA A 191 4.64 4.75 21.32
CA ALA A 191 4.36 5.76 22.34
C ALA A 191 5.44 6.87 22.41
N LYS A 192 6.68 6.59 21.94
CA LYS A 192 7.73 7.60 21.82
C LYS A 192 7.47 8.54 20.63
N LEU A 193 7.01 7.99 19.51
CA LEU A 193 6.70 8.77 18.30
C LEU A 193 5.42 9.60 18.49
N LEU A 194 4.42 9.01 19.13
CA LEU A 194 3.14 9.63 19.48
C LEU A 194 3.18 10.21 20.89
N SER A 195 4.20 11.04 21.16
CA SER A 195 4.52 11.49 22.51
C SER A 195 3.43 12.36 23.15
N ASP A 196 2.59 13.00 22.33
CA ASP A 196 1.45 13.83 22.73
C ASP A 196 0.34 13.06 23.45
N LYS A 197 0.31 11.73 23.31
CA LYS A 197 -0.63 10.81 24.01
C LYS A 197 0.07 9.63 24.65
N LYS A 198 1.33 9.80 25.03
CA LYS A 198 2.16 8.71 25.55
C LYS A 198 1.53 8.01 26.75
N SER A 199 1.03 8.75 27.74
CA SER A 199 0.42 8.20 28.95
C SER A 199 -0.82 7.36 28.65
N GLU A 200 -1.71 7.88 27.79
CA GLU A 200 -2.95 7.23 27.39
C GLU A 200 -2.67 5.96 26.59
N LEU A 201 -1.70 6.00 25.67
CA LEU A 201 -1.28 4.83 24.89
C LEU A 201 -0.67 3.74 25.77
N GLU A 202 0.16 4.12 26.74
CA GLU A 202 0.73 3.16 27.68
C GLU A 202 -0.33 2.53 28.59
N ALA A 203 -1.31 3.32 29.06
CA ALA A 203 -2.41 2.83 29.87
C ALA A 203 -3.30 1.87 29.07
N TYR A 204 -3.70 2.25 27.86
CA TYR A 204 -4.50 1.42 26.96
C TYR A 204 -3.81 0.09 26.68
N ALA A 205 -2.53 0.11 26.31
CA ALA A 205 -1.78 -1.11 26.01
C ALA A 205 -1.66 -2.05 27.22
N ARG A 206 -1.60 -1.50 28.45
CA ARG A 206 -1.58 -2.29 29.70
C ARG A 206 -2.96 -2.88 29.99
N GLN A 207 -4.01 -2.08 29.91
CA GLN A 207 -5.40 -2.49 30.16
C GLN A 207 -5.86 -3.59 29.20
N HIS A 208 -5.53 -3.44 27.91
CA HIS A 208 -5.87 -4.38 26.85
C HIS A 208 -4.87 -5.55 26.72
N LYS A 209 -3.83 -5.58 27.58
CA LYS A 209 -2.81 -6.64 27.63
C LYS A 209 -2.17 -6.93 26.27
N LEU A 210 -1.88 -5.87 25.51
CA LEU A 210 -1.33 -5.97 24.15
C LEU A 210 0.03 -6.67 24.15
N LYS A 211 0.22 -7.58 23.18
CA LYS A 211 1.42 -8.41 23.08
C LYS A 211 2.17 -8.10 21.79
N PHE A 212 3.43 -7.68 21.93
CA PHE A 212 4.29 -7.31 20.79
C PHE A 212 5.25 -8.44 20.38
N ASN A 213 4.85 -9.69 20.60
CA ASN A 213 5.56 -10.87 20.09
C ASN A 213 5.22 -11.09 18.60
N LYS A 214 5.92 -12.02 17.92
CA LYS A 214 5.77 -12.23 16.47
C LYS A 214 4.31 -12.49 16.03
N ALA A 215 3.52 -13.20 16.83
CA ALA A 215 2.16 -13.61 16.47
C ALA A 215 1.11 -12.51 16.65
N SER A 216 1.29 -11.62 17.63
CA SER A 216 0.29 -10.61 17.99
C SER A 216 0.69 -9.17 17.68
N ARG A 217 1.92 -8.96 17.15
CA ARG A 217 2.49 -7.63 16.91
C ARG A 217 1.65 -6.79 15.95
N GLU A 218 1.19 -7.37 14.84
CA GLU A 218 0.39 -6.63 13.84
C GLU A 218 -0.89 -6.09 14.48
N THR A 219 -1.68 -6.98 15.07
CA THR A 219 -2.93 -6.64 15.74
C THR A 219 -2.72 -5.64 16.87
N SER A 220 -1.68 -5.83 17.69
CA SER A 220 -1.38 -4.94 18.82
C SER A 220 -0.92 -3.54 18.37
N LEU A 221 -0.15 -3.44 17.29
CA LEU A 221 0.24 -2.16 16.71
C LEU A 221 -0.99 -1.47 16.10
N ALA A 222 -1.79 -2.19 15.33
CA ALA A 222 -3.00 -1.67 14.69
C ALA A 222 -3.98 -1.14 15.74
N GLU A 223 -4.25 -1.91 16.80
CA GLU A 223 -5.14 -1.49 17.89
C GLU A 223 -4.63 -0.22 18.59
N LEU A 224 -3.33 -0.15 18.88
CA LEU A 224 -2.74 1.01 19.57
C LEU A 224 -2.79 2.28 18.72
N VAL A 225 -2.49 2.19 17.41
CA VAL A 225 -2.55 3.34 16.49
C VAL A 225 -4.00 3.75 16.22
N THR A 226 -4.92 2.78 16.15
CA THR A 226 -6.36 3.06 16.02
C THR A 226 -6.88 3.83 17.23
N TYR A 227 -6.49 3.42 18.44
CA TYR A 227 -6.83 4.15 19.66
C TYR A 227 -6.23 5.56 19.69
N TYR A 228 -4.98 5.73 19.25
CA TYR A 228 -4.40 7.08 19.11
C TYR A 228 -5.27 7.98 18.21
N ASN A 229 -5.65 7.47 17.04
CA ASN A 229 -6.45 8.22 16.07
C ASN A 229 -7.84 8.59 16.62
N SER A 230 -8.46 7.73 17.43
CA SER A 230 -9.78 8.00 18.03
C SER A 230 -9.72 9.09 19.11
N VAL A 231 -8.69 9.09 19.96
CA VAL A 231 -8.51 10.10 21.02
C VAL A 231 -8.12 11.47 20.42
N GLN A 232 -7.37 11.49 19.32
CA GLN A 232 -7.04 12.73 18.61
C GLN A 232 -8.25 13.36 17.91
N GLY A 233 -9.13 12.53 17.33
CA GLY A 233 -10.33 13.01 16.65
C GLY A 233 -11.28 13.78 17.58
N GLN A 234 -11.35 13.41 18.86
CA GLN A 234 -12.21 14.04 19.86
C GLN A 234 -11.78 15.48 20.25
N LEU A 235 -10.49 15.82 20.10
CA LEU A 235 -9.97 17.16 20.43
C LEU A 235 -10.19 18.19 19.32
N SER A 236 -10.44 17.75 18.08
CA SER A 236 -10.64 18.65 16.93
C SER A 236 -12.09 19.16 16.81
N GLN A 237 -13.02 18.62 17.59
CA GLN A 237 -14.42 19.11 17.66
C GLN A 237 -14.71 19.99 18.89
N SER A 238 -13.68 20.29 19.69
CA SER A 238 -13.78 21.12 20.90
C SER A 238 -13.17 22.51 20.71
N LYS A 239 -12.88 22.94 19.48
CA LYS A 239 -12.33 24.25 19.16
C LYS A 239 -13.16 24.98 18.13
#